data_AF-A0A4Q4TKN2-F1
#
_entry.id   AF-A0A4Q4TKN2-F1
#
_cell.length_a   1.000
_cell.length_b   1.000
_cell.length_c   1.000
_cell.angle_alpha   90.00
_cell.angle_beta   90.00
_cell.angle_gamma   90.00
#
_symmetry.space_group_name_H-M   'P 1'
#
loop_
_entity.id
_entity.type
_entity.pdbx_description
1 polymer ?
#
loop_
_entity_poly.entity_id
_entity_poly.type
_entity_poly.pdbx_seq_one_letter_code
_entity_poly.pdbx_strand_id
1 'polypeptide(L)'
;MAGGGVTSATDRHGNTQFTPDEVRAGSEVARCYGSLVTALSRVVDNVVADIGHGNLLDEGTARYIVERGVWLTPKLVTYDTMASNNHADFLPPDNQPKN
;
A
#
# COMPACT_ATOMS: atom_id res chain seq x y z
N MET A 1 0.79 5.98 -1.98
CA MET A 1 1.21 4.70 -2.60
C MET A 1 2.73 4.67 -2.54
N ALA A 2 3.35 3.58 -2.10
CA ALA A 2 4.82 3.44 -2.13
C ALA A 2 5.23 2.17 -2.89
N GLY A 3 4.29 1.63 -3.65
CA GLY A 3 4.34 0.40 -4.42
C GLY A 3 3.24 0.46 -5.48
N GLY A 4 3.36 -0.35 -6.53
CA GLY A 4 2.42 -0.28 -7.64
C GLY A 4 1.00 -0.74 -7.30
N GLY A 5 0.00 -0.16 -7.98
CA GLY A 5 -1.42 -0.39 -7.71
C GLY A 5 -2.17 -1.25 -8.71
N VAL A 6 -3.41 -1.59 -8.34
CA VAL A 6 -4.38 -2.27 -9.22
C VAL A 6 -5.00 -1.31 -10.23
N THR A 7 -5.38 -0.10 -9.81
CA THR A 7 -6.18 0.85 -10.61
C THR A 7 -5.35 1.82 -11.44
N SER A 8 -4.03 1.74 -11.34
CA SER A 8 -3.09 2.62 -12.00
C SER A 8 -2.55 1.98 -13.28
N ALA A 9 -2.38 2.77 -14.34
CA ALA A 9 -2.16 2.24 -15.68
C ALA A 9 -0.77 1.58 -15.83
N THR A 10 0.29 2.26 -15.39
CA THR A 10 1.67 1.98 -15.83
C THR A 10 2.52 1.21 -14.84
N ASP A 11 2.22 1.29 -13.55
CA ASP A 11 2.94 0.61 -12.47
C ASP A 11 2.43 -0.81 -12.24
N ARG A 12 3.30 -1.63 -11.66
CA ARG A 12 3.06 -3.05 -11.37
C ARG A 12 3.27 -3.30 -9.88
N HIS A 13 2.63 -4.32 -9.31
CA HIS A 13 2.69 -4.64 -7.86
C HIS A 13 4.11 -4.67 -7.27
N GLY A 14 5.10 -5.15 -8.04
CA GLY A 14 6.50 -5.23 -7.61
C GLY A 14 7.31 -3.93 -7.77
N ASN A 15 6.76 -2.90 -8.40
CA ASN A 15 7.47 -1.63 -8.57
C ASN A 15 7.52 -0.90 -7.22
N THR A 16 8.70 -0.54 -6.76
CA THR A 16 8.88 0.40 -5.65
C THR A 16 8.60 1.81 -6.14
N GLN A 17 7.81 2.57 -5.37
CA GLN A 17 7.59 3.99 -5.60
C GLN A 17 8.12 4.76 -4.40
N PHE A 18 8.85 5.84 -4.66
CA PHE A 18 9.63 6.62 -3.70
C PHE A 18 10.87 5.88 -3.17
N THR A 19 11.92 6.65 -2.97
CA THR A 19 13.12 6.28 -2.23
C THR A 19 12.84 6.33 -0.72
N PRO A 20 13.63 5.62 0.11
CA PRO A 20 13.49 5.69 1.56
C PRO A 20 13.59 7.12 2.11
N ASP A 21 14.44 7.96 1.51
CA ASP A 21 14.63 9.35 1.96
C ASP A 21 13.42 10.24 1.65
N GLU A 22 12.77 10.04 0.49
CA GLU A 22 11.52 10.74 0.16
C GLU A 22 10.39 10.38 1.11
N VAL A 23 10.24 9.08 1.43
CA VAL A 23 9.23 8.64 2.40
C VAL A 23 9.55 9.19 3.80
N ARG A 24 10.84 9.25 4.18
CA ARG A 24 11.29 9.82 5.46
C ARG A 24 10.94 11.29 5.57
N ALA A 25 11.30 12.08 4.56
CA ALA A 25 11.00 13.50 4.51
C ALA A 25 9.48 13.76 4.65
N GLY A 26 8.65 13.05 3.89
CA GLY A 26 7.19 13.21 3.97
C GLY A 26 6.62 12.86 5.35
N SER A 27 7.17 11.84 6.00
CA SER A 27 6.70 11.38 7.31
C SER A 27 7.16 12.27 8.46
N GLU A 28 8.35 12.84 8.36
CA GLU A 28 8.82 13.87 9.29
C GLU A 28 7.92 15.12 9.21
N VAL A 29 7.57 15.57 8.00
CA VAL A 29 6.63 16.68 7.82
C VAL A 29 5.28 16.37 8.47
N ALA A 30 4.70 15.18 8.22
CA ALA A 30 3.42 14.81 8.83
C ALA A 30 3.48 14.85 10.37
N ARG A 31 4.56 14.33 10.97
CA ARG A 31 4.76 14.32 12.43
C ARG A 31 4.88 15.72 13.02
N CYS A 32 5.54 16.65 12.32
CA CYS A 32 5.62 18.06 12.75
C CYS A 32 4.23 18.72 12.86
N TYR A 33 3.24 18.23 12.11
CA TYR A 33 1.84 18.65 12.21
C TYR A 33 0.98 17.75 13.11
N GLY A 34 1.57 16.83 13.87
CA GLY A 34 0.85 15.89 14.72
C GLY A 34 0.02 14.85 13.93
N SER A 35 0.39 14.58 12.68
CA SER A 35 -0.28 13.65 11.78
C SER A 35 0.59 12.44 11.43
N LEU A 36 0.03 11.48 10.71
CA LEU A 36 0.65 10.20 10.37
C LEU A 36 0.58 9.93 8.86
N VAL A 37 1.53 9.11 8.37
CA VAL A 37 1.59 8.68 6.97
C VAL A 37 1.24 7.20 6.87
N THR A 38 0.42 6.87 5.86
CA THR A 38 0.10 5.50 5.44
C THR A 38 0.74 5.21 4.08
N ALA A 39 1.35 4.04 3.92
CA ALA A 39 1.93 3.62 2.64
C ALA A 39 1.45 2.24 2.19
N LEU A 40 1.47 2.02 0.87
CA LEU A 40 1.22 0.73 0.23
C LEU A 40 2.56 0.15 -0.23
N SER A 41 3.39 -0.39 0.67
CA SER A 41 4.56 -1.23 0.33
C SER A 41 5.28 -1.75 1.57
N ARG A 42 6.35 -2.52 1.36
CA ARG A 42 7.32 -3.00 2.35
C ARG A 42 8.21 -1.89 2.94
N VAL A 43 7.91 -0.61 2.73
CA VAL A 43 8.66 0.51 3.33
C VAL A 43 8.26 0.62 4.79
N VAL A 44 8.87 -0.21 5.64
CA VAL A 44 8.51 -0.37 7.06
C VAL A 44 9.62 0.12 7.99
N ASP A 45 10.67 0.80 7.49
CA ASP A 45 11.80 1.25 8.32
C ASP A 45 11.44 2.42 9.29
N ASN A 46 10.33 2.29 10.02
CA ASN A 46 9.76 3.22 11.00
C ASN A 46 9.35 4.57 10.43
N VAL A 47 9.17 4.62 9.12
CA VAL A 47 8.84 5.85 8.45
C VAL A 47 7.32 6.06 8.42
N VAL A 48 6.56 5.01 8.13
CA VAL A 48 5.10 5.06 8.03
C VAL A 48 4.43 4.43 9.24
N ALA A 49 3.23 4.90 9.55
CA ALA A 49 2.46 4.44 10.70
C ALA A 49 1.54 3.25 10.34
N ASP A 50 1.10 3.16 9.08
CA ASP A 50 0.20 2.12 8.61
C ASP A 50 0.60 1.61 7.21
N ILE A 51 0.40 0.31 7.00
CA ILE A 51 0.47 -0.32 5.69
C ILE A 51 -0.94 -0.52 5.16
N GLY A 52 -1.25 0.15 4.04
CA GLY A 52 -2.49 -0.08 3.32
C GLY A 52 -2.47 -1.41 2.55
N HIS A 53 -3.63 -2.08 2.47
CA HIS A 53 -3.87 -3.33 1.74
C HIS A 53 -3.10 -4.55 2.28
N GLY A 54 -1.78 -4.59 2.09
CA GLY A 54 -0.90 -5.66 2.60
C GLY A 54 -1.18 -7.07 2.07
N ASN A 55 -1.81 -7.23 0.91
CA ASN A 55 -2.22 -8.53 0.37
C ASN A 55 -1.07 -9.52 0.14
N LEU A 56 0.16 -9.04 -0.06
CA LEU A 56 1.35 -9.84 -0.39
C LEU A 56 2.43 -9.80 0.72
N LEU A 57 2.01 -9.57 1.96
CA LEU A 57 2.90 -9.65 3.12
C LEU A 57 3.38 -11.08 3.35
N ASP A 58 4.68 -11.24 3.59
CA ASP A 58 5.26 -12.49 4.09
C ASP A 58 5.37 -12.47 5.61
N GLU A 59 5.61 -13.64 6.22
CA GLU A 59 5.70 -13.78 7.68
C GLU A 59 6.81 -12.92 8.30
N GLY A 60 7.94 -12.79 7.62
CA GLY A 60 9.05 -11.95 8.07
C GLY A 60 8.64 -10.48 8.17
N THR A 61 7.98 -9.96 7.12
CA THR A 61 7.47 -8.59 7.10
C THR A 61 6.35 -8.40 8.12
N ALA A 62 5.48 -9.40 8.32
CA ALA A 62 4.42 -9.35 9.32
C ALA A 62 4.99 -9.25 10.75
N ARG A 63 6.01 -10.04 11.09
CA ARG A 63 6.71 -9.92 12.38
C ARG A 63 7.38 -8.54 12.52
N TYR A 64 8.02 -8.07 11.46
CA TYR A 64 8.72 -6.79 11.43
C TYR A 64 7.79 -5.59 11.71
N ILE A 65 6.57 -5.58 11.15
CA ILE A 65 5.58 -4.50 11.39
C ILE A 65 5.05 -4.52 12.83
N VAL A 66 4.83 -5.72 13.40
CA VAL A 66 4.34 -5.90 14.78
C VAL A 66 5.36 -5.38 15.78
N GLU A 67 6.65 -5.72 15.62
CA GLU A 67 7.73 -5.24 16.49
C GLU A 67 7.83 -3.71 16.55
N ARG A 68 7.36 -3.02 15.51
CA ARG A 68 7.45 -1.56 15.34
C ARG A 68 6.16 -0.82 15.64
N GLY A 69 5.09 -1.54 15.96
CA GLY A 69 3.77 -0.95 16.20
C GLY A 69 3.18 -0.31 14.95
N VAL A 70 3.53 -0.80 13.76
CA VAL A 70 2.96 -0.33 12.48
C VAL A 70 1.63 -1.04 12.25
N TRP A 71 0.58 -0.27 11.94
CA TRP A 71 -0.74 -0.81 11.64
C TRP A 71 -0.79 -1.47 10.25
N LEU A 72 -1.76 -2.37 10.09
CA LEU A 72 -2.11 -2.95 8.80
C LEU A 72 -3.60 -2.71 8.58
N THR A 73 -3.94 -2.09 7.45
CA THR A 73 -5.33 -1.83 7.04
C THR A 73 -5.67 -2.60 5.75
N PRO A 74 -6.15 -3.85 5.85
CA PRO A 74 -6.58 -4.63 4.71
C PRO A 74 -7.81 -4.03 4.04
N LYS A 75 -7.87 -4.14 2.70
CA LYS A 75 -9.01 -3.63 1.91
C LYS A 75 -9.69 -4.73 1.12
N LEU A 76 -9.84 -5.92 1.70
CA LEU A 76 -10.27 -7.14 1.00
C LEU A 76 -11.58 -6.94 0.20
N VAL A 77 -12.55 -6.21 0.77
CA VAL A 77 -13.83 -5.93 0.11
C VAL A 77 -13.68 -5.20 -1.23
N THR A 78 -12.64 -4.39 -1.41
CA THR A 78 -12.43 -3.66 -2.68
C THR A 78 -12.10 -4.62 -3.81
N TYR A 79 -11.33 -5.67 -3.54
CA TYR A 79 -10.93 -6.67 -4.54
C TYR A 79 -12.13 -7.51 -4.97
N ASP A 80 -12.91 -7.96 -3.98
CA ASP A 80 -14.15 -8.70 -4.20
C ASP A 80 -15.17 -7.88 -5.01
N THR A 81 -15.36 -6.62 -4.63
CA THR A 81 -16.28 -5.71 -5.32
C THR A 81 -15.85 -5.47 -6.77
N MET A 82 -14.56 -5.27 -7.03
CA MET A 82 -14.02 -5.09 -8.38
C MET A 82 -14.07 -6.37 -9.23
N ALA A 83 -14.03 -7.55 -8.60
CA ALA A 83 -14.18 -8.84 -9.29
C ALA A 83 -15.65 -9.19 -9.59
N SER A 84 -16.59 -8.48 -8.97
CA SER A 84 -18.02 -8.74 -9.14
C SER A 84 -18.59 -8.20 -10.45
N ASN A 85 -19.64 -8.85 -10.96
CA ASN A 85 -20.35 -8.39 -12.15
C ASN A 85 -21.08 -7.04 -11.95
N ASN A 86 -21.29 -6.61 -10.70
CA ASN A 86 -21.93 -5.33 -10.40
C ASN A 86 -21.08 -4.13 -10.83
N HIS A 87 -19.77 -4.33 -11.01
CA HIS A 87 -18.80 -3.31 -11.36
C HIS A 87 -17.84 -3.76 -12.47
N ALA A 88 -18.32 -4.58 -13.42
CA ALA A 88 -17.48 -5.18 -14.46
C ALA A 88 -16.70 -4.15 -15.30
N ASP A 89 -17.24 -2.94 -15.48
CA ASP A 89 -16.63 -1.87 -16.26
C ASP A 89 -15.71 -0.94 -15.43
N PHE A 90 -15.51 -1.22 -14.14
CA PHE A 90 -14.72 -0.35 -13.26
C PHE A 90 -13.22 -0.38 -13.59
N LEU A 91 -12.67 -1.56 -13.87
CA LEU A 91 -11.26 -1.72 -14.23
C LEU A 91 -11.10 -1.76 -15.75
N PRO A 92 -10.22 -0.91 -16.33
CA PRO A 92 -9.79 -1.06 -17.71
C PRO A 92 -9.22 -2.46 -17.97
N PRO A 93 -9.31 -3.00 -19.21
CA PRO A 93 -8.84 -4.36 -19.52
C PRO A 93 -7.38 -4.63 -19.08
N ASP A 94 -6.49 -3.64 -19.20
CA ASP A 94 -5.08 -3.76 -18.81
C ASP A 94 -4.87 -3.86 -17.28
N ASN A 95 -5.87 -3.44 -16.50
CA ASN A 95 -5.84 -3.40 -15.05
C ASN A 95 -6.56 -4.60 -14.41
N GLN A 96 -7.47 -5.25 -15.13
CA GLN A 96 -8.21 -6.42 -14.64
C GLN A 96 -7.28 -7.56 -14.14
N PRO A 97 -6.17 -7.91 -14.82
CA PRO A 97 -5.25 -8.95 -14.34
C PRO A 97 -4.48 -8.57 -13.07
N LYS A 98 -4.50 -7.29 -12.67
CA LYS A 98 -3.83 -6.82 -11.45
C LYS A 98 -4.70 -7.04 -10.21
N ASN A 99 -6.01 -7.20 -10.36
CA ASN A 99 -6.95 -7.47 -9.27
C ASN A 99 -6.97 -8.95 -8.90
#